data_AF-A0A2T9JQ44-F1
#
_entry.id   AF-A0A2T9JQ44-F1
#
_cell.length_a   1.000
_cell.length_b   1.000
_cell.length_c   1.000
_cell.angle_alpha   90.00
_cell.angle_beta   90.00
_cell.angle_gamma   90.00
#
_symmetry.space_group_name_H-M   'P 1'
#
loop_
_entity.id
_entity.type
_entity.pdbx_description
1 polymer ?
#
loop_
_entity_poly.entity_id
_entity_poly.type
_entity_poly.pdbx_seq_one_letter_code
_entity_poly.pdbx_strand_id
1 'polypeptide(L)'
;MTDVAHTGLSADTQALMAFEASKKSTGVTYLLWFLLGGLGGHRFYLGRTGSAVGQLVLNIFSWMTIWFGLGFFTLAALGVWLIVDIFLIPGMAQEHNAALMKRLNVVSRPAAPAAPAVPHMADELAKFAALKDSGAITPEEYEVQKARIMGTTLPVATPVATTAEERAPGAV
;
A
#
# COMPACT_ATOMS: atom_id res chain seq x y z
N MET A 1 -33.59 -25.41 3.04
CA MET A 1 -32.60 -26.13 2.21
C MET A 1 -31.68 -25.06 1.64
N THR A 2 -30.57 -24.85 2.34
CA THR A 2 -29.37 -24.04 2.00
C THR A 2 -29.58 -22.77 1.15
N ASP A 3 -29.84 -21.65 1.82
CA ASP A 3 -29.32 -20.36 1.35
C ASP A 3 -27.81 -20.41 1.62
N VAL A 4 -27.06 -20.89 0.64
CA VAL A 4 -25.61 -20.93 0.71
C VAL A 4 -25.17 -19.48 0.65
N ALA A 5 -24.76 -18.97 1.80
CA ALA A 5 -24.04 -17.72 1.94
C ALA A 5 -22.89 -17.66 0.92
N HIS A 6 -23.15 -17.09 -0.25
CA HIS A 6 -22.13 -16.52 -1.09
C HIS A 6 -21.68 -15.22 -0.41
N THR A 7 -20.91 -15.37 0.66
CA THR A 7 -20.04 -14.31 1.18
C THR A 7 -19.05 -13.98 0.07
N GLY A 8 -19.47 -13.08 -0.83
CA GLY A 8 -18.57 -12.41 -1.76
C GLY A 8 -17.38 -11.88 -0.98
N LEU A 9 -16.19 -12.08 -1.53
CA LEU A 9 -14.87 -11.68 -1.04
C LEU A 9 -14.93 -10.49 -0.07
N SER A 10 -14.29 -10.58 1.11
CA SER A 10 -14.31 -9.47 2.09
C SER A 10 -13.92 -8.15 1.43
N ALA A 11 -14.48 -7.02 1.90
CA ALA A 11 -14.26 -5.70 1.29
C ALA A 11 -12.76 -5.35 1.14
N ASP A 12 -11.95 -5.80 2.10
CA ASP A 12 -10.49 -5.67 2.06
C ASP A 12 -9.87 -6.55 0.96
N THR A 13 -10.34 -7.78 0.80
CA THR A 13 -9.90 -8.67 -0.28
C THR A 13 -10.26 -8.07 -1.64
N GLN A 14 -11.46 -7.49 -1.79
CA GLN A 14 -11.86 -6.77 -3.00
C GLN A 14 -10.97 -5.56 -3.28
N ALA A 15 -10.61 -4.79 -2.24
CA ALA A 15 -9.71 -3.66 -2.37
C ALA A 15 -8.29 -4.08 -2.81
N LEU A 16 -7.77 -5.17 -2.25
CA LEU A 16 -6.46 -5.72 -2.62
C LEU A 16 -6.45 -6.24 -4.05
N MET A 17 -7.49 -6.97 -4.47
CA MET A 17 -7.61 -7.43 -5.86
C MET A 17 -7.74 -6.26 -6.84
N ALA A 18 -8.51 -5.22 -6.49
CA ALA A 18 -8.64 -4.01 -7.31
C ALA A 18 -7.32 -3.24 -7.41
N PHE A 19 -6.56 -3.18 -6.31
CA PHE A 19 -5.22 -2.59 -6.28
C PHE A 19 -4.25 -3.36 -7.19
N GLU A 20 -4.14 -4.68 -7.01
CA GLU A 20 -3.24 -5.52 -7.81
C GLU A 20 -3.59 -5.47 -9.30
N ALA A 21 -4.88 -5.46 -9.65
CA ALA A 21 -5.32 -5.34 -11.04
C ALA A 21 -4.99 -3.97 -11.67
N SER A 22 -5.01 -2.90 -10.86
CA SER A 22 -4.84 -1.52 -11.36
C SER A 22 -3.42 -0.96 -11.18
N LYS A 23 -2.56 -1.67 -10.45
CA LYS A 23 -1.17 -1.29 -10.18
C LYS A 23 -0.40 -1.15 -11.50
N LYS A 24 0.30 -0.02 -11.67
CA LYS A 24 1.12 0.24 -12.85
C LYS A 24 2.53 -0.33 -12.64
N SER A 25 3.07 -0.98 -13.67
CA SER A 25 4.42 -1.54 -13.63
C SER A 25 5.46 -0.53 -14.11
N THR A 26 6.50 -0.31 -13.29
CA THR A 26 7.65 0.53 -13.65
C THR A 26 8.39 -0.01 -14.87
N GLY A 27 8.54 -1.35 -14.97
CA GLY A 27 9.18 -1.98 -16.12
C GLY A 27 8.42 -1.76 -17.42
N VAL A 28 7.09 -1.88 -17.39
CA VAL A 28 6.22 -1.55 -18.52
C VAL A 28 6.34 -0.07 -18.90
N THR A 29 6.44 0.81 -17.90
CA THR A 29 6.64 2.24 -18.13
C THR A 29 7.95 2.53 -18.87
N TYR A 30 9.05 1.87 -18.50
CA TYR A 30 10.33 1.97 -19.22
C TYR A 30 10.24 1.42 -20.64
N LEU A 31 9.53 0.31 -20.85
CA LEU A 31 9.31 -0.25 -22.18
C LEU A 31 8.54 0.74 -23.08
N LEU A 32 7.49 1.37 -22.54
CA LEU A 32 6.74 2.42 -23.23
C LEU A 32 7.58 3.68 -23.47
N TRP A 33 8.48 4.03 -22.54
CA TRP A 33 9.39 5.16 -22.73
C TRP A 33 10.37 4.88 -23.87
N PHE A 34 10.89 3.66 -23.98
CA PHE A 34 11.82 3.28 -25.05
C PHE A 34 11.14 3.26 -26.43
N LEU A 35 9.95 2.65 -26.54
CA LEU A 35 9.23 2.52 -27.81
C LEU A 35 8.49 3.80 -28.22
N LEU A 36 7.88 4.49 -27.26
CA LEU A 36 6.92 5.57 -27.45
C LEU A 36 7.31 6.87 -26.75
N GLY A 37 8.58 7.00 -26.34
CA GLY A 37 9.07 8.15 -25.56
C GLY A 37 8.78 9.47 -26.24
N GLY A 38 9.14 9.62 -27.52
CA GLY A 38 8.88 10.86 -28.28
C GLY A 38 7.39 11.24 -28.39
N LEU A 39 6.49 10.26 -28.27
CA LEU A 39 5.04 10.48 -28.30
C LEU A 39 4.44 10.66 -26.89
N GLY A 40 5.22 10.46 -25.82
CA GLY A 40 4.75 10.57 -24.43
C GLY A 40 3.96 9.35 -23.92
N GLY A 41 4.11 8.18 -24.54
CA GLY A 41 3.33 6.98 -24.18
C GLY A 41 3.50 6.53 -22.72
N HIS A 42 4.72 6.63 -22.18
CA HIS A 42 5.01 6.34 -20.77
C HIS A 42 4.22 7.24 -19.82
N ARG A 43 4.00 8.51 -20.17
CA ARG A 43 3.19 9.45 -19.37
C ARG A 43 1.70 9.16 -19.48
N PHE A 44 1.20 8.78 -20.66
CA PHE A 44 -0.19 8.36 -20.82
C PHE A 44 -0.50 7.12 -19.97
N TYR A 45 0.42 6.14 -19.93
CA TYR A 45 0.25 4.94 -19.12
C TYR A 45 0.17 5.22 -17.61
N LEU A 46 0.95 6.20 -17.13
CA LEU A 46 0.94 6.66 -15.75
C LEU A 46 -0.21 7.64 -15.43
N GLY A 47 -1.12 7.90 -16.37
CA GLY A 47 -2.26 8.80 -16.18
C GLY A 47 -1.90 10.30 -16.15
N ARG A 48 -0.70 10.68 -16.60
CA ARG A 48 -0.24 12.08 -16.64
C ARG A 48 -0.53 12.72 -18.01
N THR A 49 -1.82 12.79 -18.35
CA THR A 49 -2.33 13.24 -19.67
C THR A 49 -1.85 14.64 -20.07
N GLY A 50 -1.83 15.61 -19.15
CA GLY A 50 -1.43 16.99 -19.47
C GLY A 50 0.00 17.08 -20.02
N SER A 51 0.97 16.52 -19.28
CA SER A 51 2.36 16.48 -19.75
C SER A 51 2.58 15.57 -20.96
N ALA A 52 1.77 14.51 -21.10
CA ALA A 52 1.85 13.61 -22.26
C ALA A 52 1.40 14.31 -23.55
N VAL A 53 0.31 15.08 -23.49
CA VAL A 53 -0.16 15.91 -24.61
C VAL A 53 0.85 17.00 -24.93
N GLY A 54 1.43 17.65 -23.92
CA GLY A 54 2.51 18.62 -24.13
C GLY A 54 3.70 18.02 -24.89
N GLN A 55 4.12 16.82 -24.52
CA GLN A 55 5.19 16.08 -25.19
C GLN A 55 4.83 15.71 -26.64
N LEU A 56 3.60 15.24 -26.87
CA LEU A 56 3.10 14.92 -28.21
C LEU A 56 3.03 16.16 -29.11
N VAL A 57 2.49 17.28 -28.61
CA VAL A 57 2.40 18.54 -29.35
C VAL A 57 3.81 19.06 -29.65
N LEU A 58 4.72 19.03 -28.68
CA LEU A 58 6.11 19.42 -28.90
C LEU A 58 6.78 18.55 -29.96
N ASN A 59 6.53 17.25 -29.96
CA ASN A 59 7.04 16.34 -31.00
C ASN A 59 6.46 16.66 -32.39
N ILE A 60 5.15 16.85 -32.52
CA ILE A 60 4.52 17.20 -33.80
C ILE A 60 5.06 18.56 -34.30
N PHE A 61 5.09 19.57 -33.43
CA PHE A 61 5.62 20.90 -33.74
C PHE A 61 7.09 20.84 -34.18
N SER A 62 7.88 20.02 -33.51
CA SER A 62 9.28 19.74 -33.83
C SER A 62 9.45 19.20 -35.25
N TRP A 63 8.64 18.22 -35.65
CA TRP A 63 8.65 17.68 -37.01
C TRP A 63 8.13 18.68 -38.06
N MET A 64 7.13 19.49 -37.73
CA MET A 64 6.60 20.51 -38.65
C MET A 64 7.60 21.63 -38.96
N THR A 65 8.39 22.03 -37.95
CA THR A 65 9.33 23.15 -38.05
C THR A 65 10.75 22.74 -38.48
N ILE A 66 10.97 21.45 -38.75
CA ILE A 66 12.29 20.92 -39.13
C ILE A 66 12.83 21.56 -40.42
N TRP A 67 11.95 21.85 -41.38
CA TRP A 67 12.29 22.50 -42.65
C TRP A 67 12.87 23.90 -42.48
N PHE A 68 12.53 24.57 -41.38
CA PHE A 68 13.02 25.92 -41.05
C PHE A 68 14.25 25.89 -40.14
N GLY A 69 14.81 24.72 -39.83
CA GLY A 69 15.92 24.54 -38.89
C GLY A 69 15.54 24.67 -37.41
N LEU A 70 14.43 25.33 -37.08
CA LEU A 70 13.93 25.49 -35.70
C LEU A 70 13.61 24.13 -35.05
N GLY A 71 13.12 23.17 -35.83
CA GLY A 71 12.80 21.83 -35.35
C GLY A 71 13.98 21.16 -34.64
N PHE A 72 15.23 21.36 -35.08
CA PHE A 72 16.38 20.74 -34.43
C PHE A 72 16.54 21.17 -32.96
N PHE A 73 16.26 22.43 -32.63
CA PHE A 73 16.32 22.93 -31.25
C PHE A 73 15.22 22.32 -30.38
N THR A 74 14.00 22.20 -30.92
CA THR A 74 12.88 21.64 -30.17
C THR A 74 12.98 20.10 -30.05
N LEU A 75 13.53 19.41 -31.05
CA LEU A 75 13.90 17.99 -30.96
C LEU A 75 14.99 17.79 -29.89
N ALA A 76 15.99 18.66 -29.82
CA ALA A 76 17.02 18.59 -28.79
C ALA A 76 16.42 18.80 -27.38
N ALA A 77 15.53 19.77 -27.22
CA ALA A 77 14.80 19.98 -25.98
C ALA A 77 13.93 18.76 -25.60
N LEU A 78 13.25 18.15 -26.58
CA LEU A 78 12.49 16.91 -26.38
C LEU A 78 13.41 15.74 -25.98
N GLY A 79 14.61 15.65 -26.55
CA GLY A 79 15.62 14.65 -26.18
C GLY A 79 16.11 14.81 -24.74
N VAL A 80 16.41 16.05 -24.32
CA VAL A 80 16.75 16.35 -22.92
C VAL A 80 15.60 16.00 -21.99
N TRP A 81 14.37 16.34 -22.36
CA TRP A 81 13.18 15.95 -21.60
C TRP A 81 13.09 14.42 -21.44
N LEU A 82 13.31 13.66 -22.52
CA LEU A 82 13.32 12.19 -22.44
C LEU A 82 14.39 11.63 -21.51
N ILE A 83 15.56 12.24 -21.43
CA ILE A 83 16.61 11.85 -20.48
C ILE A 83 16.15 12.13 -19.05
N VAL A 84 15.60 13.32 -18.81
CA VAL A 84 15.02 13.68 -17.49
C VAL A 84 13.95 12.67 -17.07
N ASP A 85 13.13 12.19 -18.01
CA ASP A 85 12.07 11.21 -17.72
C ASP A 85 12.59 9.91 -17.12
N ILE A 86 13.79 9.45 -17.49
CA ILE A 86 14.37 8.23 -16.94
C ILE A 86 14.43 8.28 -15.41
N PHE A 87 14.74 9.47 -14.87
CA PHE A 87 14.80 9.74 -13.44
C PHE A 87 13.42 10.00 -12.82
N LEU A 88 12.47 10.56 -13.58
CA LEU A 88 11.12 10.84 -13.09
C LEU A 88 10.22 9.60 -13.06
N ILE A 89 10.39 8.65 -13.99
CA ILE A 89 9.57 7.43 -14.10
C ILE A 89 9.38 6.69 -12.77
N PRO A 90 10.42 6.39 -11.96
CA PRO A 90 10.22 5.67 -10.71
C PRO A 90 9.35 6.45 -9.72
N GLY A 91 9.55 7.77 -9.62
CA GLY A 91 8.73 8.64 -8.77
C GLY A 91 7.27 8.69 -9.25
N MET A 92 7.05 8.84 -10.55
CA MET A 92 5.69 8.89 -11.12
C MET A 92 4.93 7.57 -10.95
N ALA A 93 5.62 6.42 -11.08
CA ALA A 93 5.01 5.11 -10.86
C ALA A 93 4.62 4.91 -9.39
N GLN A 94 5.48 5.32 -8.45
CA GLN A 94 5.18 5.26 -7.03
C GLN A 94 4.01 6.18 -6.64
N GLU A 95 4.01 7.43 -7.13
CA GLU A 95 2.91 8.38 -6.91
C GLU A 95 1.57 7.82 -7.41
N HIS A 96 1.54 7.23 -8.60
CA HIS A 96 0.32 6.66 -9.17
C HIS A 96 -0.22 5.51 -8.31
N ASN A 97 0.66 4.58 -7.92
CA ASN A 97 0.28 3.43 -7.09
C ASN A 97 -0.15 3.88 -5.67
N ALA A 98 0.51 4.87 -5.08
CA ALA A 98 0.11 5.46 -3.80
C ALA A 98 -1.26 6.14 -3.88
N ALA A 99 -1.52 6.89 -4.96
CA ALA A 99 -2.82 7.52 -5.20
C ALA A 99 -3.94 6.48 -5.39
N LEU A 100 -3.65 5.37 -6.08
CA LEU A 100 -4.57 4.26 -6.25
C LEU A 100 -4.94 3.63 -4.89
N MET A 101 -3.95 3.32 -4.06
CA MET A 101 -4.18 2.78 -2.71
C MET A 101 -5.04 3.73 -1.86
N LYS A 102 -4.75 5.04 -1.89
CA LYS A 102 -5.54 6.04 -1.17
C LYS A 102 -7.01 6.05 -1.61
N ARG A 103 -7.27 5.95 -2.92
CA ARG A 103 -8.64 5.91 -3.47
C ARG A 103 -9.39 4.65 -3.04
N LEU A 104 -8.73 3.49 -3.11
CA LEU A 104 -9.33 2.22 -2.72
C LEU A 104 -9.67 2.19 -1.22
N ASN A 105 -8.78 2.71 -0.37
CA ASN A 105 -9.05 2.83 1.07
C ASN A 105 -10.27 3.72 1.40
N VAL A 106 -10.50 4.77 0.61
CA VAL A 106 -11.69 5.63 0.76
C VAL A 106 -12.96 4.92 0.32
N VAL A 107 -12.90 4.09 -0.74
CA VAL A 107 -14.06 3.35 -1.24
C VAL A 107 -14.42 2.17 -0.33
N SER A 108 -13.43 1.49 0.24
CA SER A 108 -13.64 0.35 1.14
C SER A 108 -14.13 0.76 2.53
N ARG A 109 -13.88 2.00 2.96
CA ARG A 109 -14.38 2.53 4.23
C ARG A 109 -15.72 3.26 3.98
N PRO A 110 -16.88 2.74 4.41
CA PRO A 110 -18.12 3.52 4.37
C PRO A 110 -17.89 4.84 5.13
N ALA A 111 -18.46 5.94 4.63
CA ALA A 111 -18.32 7.27 5.19
C ALA A 111 -18.76 7.31 6.67
N ALA A 112 -17.84 6.97 7.58
CA ALA A 112 -18.06 7.05 9.00
C ALA A 112 -18.02 8.53 9.40
N PRO A 113 -19.04 9.04 10.11
CA PRO A 113 -19.04 10.41 10.62
C PRO A 113 -17.83 10.62 11.53
N ALA A 114 -17.30 11.86 11.53
CA ALA A 114 -16.09 12.31 12.20
C ALA A 114 -15.78 11.60 13.54
N ALA A 115 -14.78 10.70 13.50
CA ALA A 115 -13.82 10.17 14.50
C ALA A 115 -14.15 10.17 16.03
N PRO A 116 -13.60 9.23 16.86
CA PRO A 116 -12.34 8.48 16.64
C PRO A 116 -12.33 6.97 17.05
N ALA A 117 -11.20 6.30 16.75
CA ALA A 117 -10.69 5.02 17.28
C ALA A 117 -11.06 3.68 16.57
N VAL A 118 -10.16 3.29 15.67
CA VAL A 118 -9.71 1.92 15.26
C VAL A 118 -10.71 0.74 15.32
N PRO A 119 -11.45 0.46 14.22
CA PRO A 119 -12.32 -0.72 14.10
C PRO A 119 -11.58 -2.06 14.16
N HIS A 120 -10.32 -2.13 13.69
CA HIS A 120 -9.54 -3.37 13.62
C HIS A 120 -9.16 -3.95 15.00
N MET A 121 -9.04 -3.11 16.03
CA MET A 121 -8.67 -3.59 17.38
C MET A 121 -9.86 -4.21 18.11
N ALA A 122 -11.08 -3.74 17.83
CA ALA A 122 -12.30 -4.34 18.38
C ALA A 122 -12.55 -5.74 17.79
N ASP A 123 -12.28 -5.90 16.49
CA ASP A 123 -12.40 -7.17 15.78
C ASP A 123 -11.31 -8.18 16.22
N GLU A 124 -10.08 -7.72 16.44
CA GLU A 124 -9.02 -8.53 17.05
C GLU A 124 -9.38 -8.97 18.48
N LEU A 125 -9.91 -8.07 19.32
CA LEU A 125 -10.37 -8.38 20.68
C LEU A 125 -11.51 -9.42 20.68
N ALA A 126 -12.43 -9.35 19.72
CA ALA A 126 -13.50 -10.34 19.56
C ALA A 126 -12.96 -11.72 19.15
N LYS A 127 -11.92 -11.75 18.31
CA LYS A 127 -11.23 -12.99 17.91
C LYS A 127 -10.45 -13.62 19.07
N PHE A 128 -9.81 -12.81 19.91
CA PHE A 128 -9.18 -13.28 21.13
C PHE A 128 -10.20 -13.75 22.19
N ALA A 129 -11.37 -13.11 22.28
CA ALA A 129 -12.46 -13.59 23.13
C ALA A 129 -12.96 -14.97 22.68
N ALA A 130 -13.12 -15.18 21.37
CA ALA A 130 -13.47 -16.48 20.81
C ALA A 130 -12.38 -17.56 21.02
N LEU A 131 -11.09 -17.18 21.04
CA LEU A 131 -9.97 -18.07 21.34
C LEU A 131 -9.88 -18.43 22.84
N LYS A 132 -10.37 -17.55 23.73
CA LYS A 132 -10.49 -17.84 25.17
C LYS A 132 -11.60 -18.85 25.44
N ASP A 133 -12.75 -18.68 24.80
CA ASP A 133 -13.90 -19.58 24.96
C ASP A 133 -13.63 -20.99 24.37
N SER A 134 -12.72 -21.10 23.39
CA SER A 134 -12.27 -22.39 22.85
C SER A 134 -11.18 -23.08 23.69
N GLY A 135 -10.72 -22.45 24.77
CA GLY A 135 -9.70 -22.99 25.69
C GLY A 135 -8.27 -23.01 25.11
N ALA A 136 -8.02 -22.33 24.00
CA ALA A 136 -6.72 -22.34 23.31
C ALA A 136 -5.70 -21.35 23.92
N ILE A 137 -6.15 -20.40 24.74
CA ILE A 137 -5.30 -19.39 25.42
C ILE A 137 -5.70 -19.25 26.89
N THR A 138 -4.70 -19.13 27.76
CA THR A 138 -4.93 -19.00 29.21
C THR A 138 -5.32 -17.57 29.61
N PRO A 139 -6.07 -17.37 30.71
CA PRO A 139 -6.61 -16.05 31.10
C PRO A 139 -5.55 -14.96 31.30
N GLU A 140 -4.31 -15.35 31.64
CA GLU A 140 -3.20 -14.43 31.88
C GLU A 140 -2.60 -13.84 30.60
N GLU A 141 -2.56 -14.57 29.49
CA GLU A 141 -2.04 -14.07 28.21
C GLU A 141 -3.00 -13.07 27.55
N TYR A 142 -4.30 -13.24 27.78
CA TYR A 142 -5.34 -12.35 27.26
C TYR A 142 -5.24 -10.94 27.87
N GLU A 143 -5.05 -10.84 29.18
CA GLU A 143 -4.97 -9.55 29.86
C GLU A 143 -3.68 -8.78 29.49
N VAL A 144 -2.56 -9.48 29.26
CA VAL A 144 -1.30 -8.87 28.81
C VAL A 144 -1.43 -8.30 27.39
N GLN A 145 -2.10 -9.00 26.48
CA GLN A 145 -2.31 -8.51 25.11
C GLN A 145 -3.35 -7.39 25.04
N LYS A 146 -4.43 -7.49 25.82
CA LYS A 146 -5.43 -6.43 25.98
C LYS A 146 -4.83 -5.14 26.53
N ALA A 147 -3.95 -5.22 27.51
CA ALA A 147 -3.23 -4.05 28.04
C ALA A 147 -2.25 -3.43 27.02
N ARG A 148 -1.60 -4.26 26.20
CA ARG A 148 -0.70 -3.81 25.11
C ARG A 148 -1.47 -3.05 24.03
N ILE A 149 -2.67 -3.54 23.68
CA ILE A 149 -3.57 -2.91 22.72
C ILE A 149 -4.15 -1.58 23.26
N MET A 150 -4.37 -1.48 24.58
CA MET A 150 -4.84 -0.25 25.23
C MET A 150 -3.72 0.76 25.60
N GLY A 151 -2.45 0.48 25.27
CA GLY A 151 -1.37 1.46 25.35
C GLY A 151 -0.86 1.84 26.76
N THR A 152 -1.12 1.04 27.79
CA THR A 152 -0.53 1.25 29.13
C THR A 152 0.68 0.35 29.32
N THR A 153 1.88 0.91 29.25
CA THR A 153 3.15 0.21 29.49
C THR A 153 3.35 -0.01 30.99
N LEU A 154 3.43 -1.26 31.44
CA LEU A 154 4.07 -1.63 32.71
C LEU A 154 5.05 -2.79 32.46
N PRO A 155 6.14 -2.86 33.25
CA PRO A 155 7.44 -3.34 32.79
C PRO A 155 7.50 -4.86 32.65
N VAL A 156 8.20 -5.30 31.62
CA VAL A 156 8.83 -6.63 31.59
C VAL A 156 9.74 -6.76 32.81
N ALA A 157 9.39 -7.65 33.72
CA ALA A 157 10.31 -8.27 34.65
C ALA A 157 10.35 -9.77 34.34
N THR A 158 11.52 -10.19 33.88
CA THR A 158 11.96 -11.49 33.36
C THR A 158 11.73 -12.66 34.33
N PRO A 159 11.54 -13.90 33.84
CA PRO A 159 11.61 -15.11 34.66
C PRO A 159 13.08 -15.46 34.99
N VAL A 160 13.27 -16.24 36.08
CA VAL A 160 14.44 -17.09 36.45
C VAL A 160 14.98 -16.78 37.86
N ALA A 161 14.55 -17.60 38.81
CA ALA A 161 15.33 -18.08 39.97
C ALA A 161 14.71 -19.43 40.35
N THR A 162 15.27 -20.53 39.84
CA THR A 162 16.12 -21.45 40.60
C THR A 162 15.33 -22.29 41.60
N THR A 163 15.27 -23.57 41.30
CA THR A 163 15.24 -24.72 42.21
C THR A 163 15.50 -24.37 43.68
N ALA A 164 14.48 -24.57 44.53
CA ALA A 164 14.63 -24.85 45.95
C ALA A 164 13.88 -26.17 46.24
N GLU A 165 14.60 -27.23 45.91
CA GLU A 165 14.50 -28.58 46.42
C GLU A 165 14.44 -28.59 47.96
N GLU A 166 13.45 -29.30 48.51
CA GLU A 166 13.59 -30.25 49.61
C GLU A 166 14.49 -29.88 50.81
N ARG A 167 13.89 -29.57 51.96
CA ARG A 167 14.26 -30.26 53.22
C ARG A 167 13.14 -30.24 54.27
N ALA A 168 12.93 -31.45 54.80
CA ALA A 168 11.88 -31.97 55.67
C ALA A 168 11.77 -31.38 57.10
N PRO A 169 10.68 -31.72 57.83
CA PRO A 169 10.42 -31.32 59.22
C PRO A 169 11.11 -32.24 60.27
N GLY A 170 11.49 -31.66 61.41
CA GLY A 170 11.95 -32.38 62.61
C GLY A 170 12.40 -31.35 63.68
N ALA A 171 11.69 -31.19 64.79
CA ALA A 171 11.69 -32.03 65.99
C ALA A 171 12.86 -31.71 66.95
N VAL A 172 12.44 -31.31 68.16
CA VAL A 172 13.15 -31.09 69.44
C VAL A 172 13.80 -29.71 69.63
#